data_AF-A0A9X1B698-F1
#
_entry.id   AF-A0A9X1B698-F1
#
_cell.length_a   1.000
_cell.length_b   1.000
_cell.length_c   1.000
_cell.angle_alpha   90.00
_cell.angle_beta   90.00
_cell.angle_gamma   90.00
#
_symmetry.space_group_name_H-M   'P 1'
#
loop_
_entity.id
_entity.type
_entity.pdbx_description
1 polymer ?
#
loop_
_entity_poly.entity_id
_entity_poly.type
_entity_poly.pdbx_seq_one_letter_code
_entity_poly.pdbx_strand_id
1 'polypeptide(L)'
;MTTLTLELSDTLVNRAGGAARTLHRPLEDVLAAMLDGVLPALDDVPDDMQAELVEMTWWDDATLMKAADALLSEAEQQRLAQFSVKAPLSDAEHAELDALRAEYGKITLRKARAMALLSIRSGQRLLADT
;
A
#
# COMPACT_ATOMS: atom_id res chain seq x y z
N MET A 1 -23.39 12.62 -7.17
CA MET A 1 -22.16 13.41 -6.91
C MET A 1 -22.31 14.05 -5.55
N THR A 2 -21.28 13.96 -4.72
CA THR A 2 -21.28 14.51 -3.35
C THR A 2 -20.29 15.67 -3.30
N THR A 3 -20.70 16.82 -2.77
CA THR A 3 -19.84 18.00 -2.63
C THR A 3 -19.40 18.14 -1.19
N LEU A 4 -18.10 18.31 -0.97
CA LEU A 4 -17.48 18.52 0.33
C LEU A 4 -16.68 19.83 0.30
N THR A 5 -16.79 20.66 1.33
CA THR A 5 -15.93 21.82 1.53
C THR A 5 -14.80 21.45 2.49
N LEU A 6 -13.57 21.71 2.09
CA LEU A 6 -12.35 21.40 2.85
C LEU A 6 -11.60 22.70 3.14
N GLU A 7 -11.19 22.88 4.39
CA GLU A 7 -10.20 23.89 4.76
C GLU A 7 -8.80 23.30 4.55
N LEU A 8 -8.04 23.88 3.62
CA LEU A 8 -6.70 23.42 3.26
C LEU A 8 -5.68 24.51 3.58
N SER A 9 -4.45 24.13 3.92
CA SER A 9 -3.38 25.12 4.13
C SER A 9 -3.04 25.84 2.83
N ASP A 10 -2.68 27.13 2.92
CA ASP A 10 -2.25 27.92 1.77
C ASP A 10 -1.11 27.25 1.00
N THR A 11 -0.20 26.58 1.71
CA THR A 11 0.90 25.82 1.11
C THR A 11 0.40 24.71 0.19
N LEU A 12 -0.62 23.95 0.61
CA LEU A 12 -1.19 22.87 -0.18
C LEU A 12 -1.96 23.41 -1.38
N VAL A 13 -2.77 24.46 -1.19
CA VAL A 13 -3.51 25.12 -2.27
C VAL A 13 -2.57 25.66 -3.34
N ASN A 14 -1.47 26.31 -2.93
CA ASN A 14 -0.48 26.84 -3.85
C ASN A 14 0.24 25.74 -4.64
N ARG A 15 0.58 24.62 -4.00
CA ARG A 15 1.21 23.46 -4.66
C ARG A 15 0.28 22.83 -5.69
N ALA A 16 -0.96 22.54 -5.28
CA ALA A 16 -1.97 21.96 -6.17
C ALA A 16 -2.32 22.93 -7.32
N GLY A 17 -2.42 24.23 -7.05
CA GLY A 17 -2.62 25.27 -8.06
C GLY A 17 -1.46 25.37 -9.06
N GLY A 18 -0.22 25.12 -8.61
CA GLY A 18 0.94 24.99 -9.49
C GLY A 18 0.78 23.84 -10.49
N ALA A 19 0.45 22.65 -9.99
CA ALA A 19 0.20 21.47 -10.82
C ALA A 19 -0.98 21.69 -11.79
N ALA A 20 -2.08 22.29 -11.33
CA ALA A 20 -3.24 22.63 -12.14
C ALA A 20 -2.89 23.53 -13.33
N ARG A 21 -2.09 24.58 -13.10
CA ARG A 21 -1.60 25.47 -14.16
C ARG A 21 -0.68 24.73 -15.15
N THR A 22 0.25 23.92 -14.66
CA THR A 22 1.17 23.15 -15.50
C THR A 22 0.45 22.12 -16.37
N LEU A 23 -0.58 21.46 -15.81
CA LEU A 23 -1.35 20.43 -16.50
C LEU A 23 -2.52 20.99 -17.31
N HIS A 24 -2.77 22.31 -17.25
CA HIS A 24 -3.95 22.97 -17.82
C HIS A 24 -5.27 22.29 -17.38
N ARG A 25 -5.38 21.97 -16.09
CA ARG A 25 -6.58 21.35 -15.50
C ARG A 25 -7.18 22.21 -14.40
N PRO A 26 -8.50 22.09 -14.14
CA PRO A 26 -9.12 22.66 -12.95
C PRO A 26 -8.45 22.16 -11.66
N LEU A 27 -8.44 22.99 -10.62
CA LEU A 27 -7.80 22.65 -9.35
C LEU A 27 -8.49 21.45 -8.69
N GLU A 28 -9.82 21.42 -8.76
CA GLU A 28 -10.67 20.35 -8.26
C GLU A 28 -10.35 19.00 -8.89
N ASP A 29 -10.06 18.96 -10.21
CA ASP A 29 -9.71 17.74 -10.91
C ASP A 29 -8.35 17.20 -10.46
N VAL A 30 -7.38 18.11 -10.24
CA VAL A 30 -6.05 17.74 -9.72
C VAL A 30 -6.17 17.21 -8.30
N LEU A 31 -6.92 17.89 -7.44
CA LEU A 31 -7.13 17.47 -6.05
C LEU A 31 -7.86 16.12 -5.99
N ALA A 32 -8.92 15.94 -6.79
CA ALA A 32 -9.66 14.68 -6.86
C ALA A 32 -8.75 13.52 -7.31
N ALA A 33 -7.97 13.71 -8.38
CA ALA A 33 -7.05 12.69 -8.86
C ALA A 33 -5.94 12.35 -7.83
N MET A 34 -5.42 13.34 -7.10
CA MET A 34 -4.45 13.07 -6.02
C MET A 34 -5.08 12.33 -4.85
N LEU A 35 -6.31 12.68 -4.46
CA LEU A 35 -7.04 11.96 -3.40
C LEU A 35 -7.33 10.52 -3.80
N ASP A 36 -7.72 10.28 -5.05
CA ASP A 36 -7.94 8.94 -5.61
C ASP A 36 -6.67 8.08 -5.59
N GLY A 37 -5.50 8.68 -5.87
CA GLY A 37 -4.21 7.98 -5.79
C GLY A 37 -3.73 7.71 -4.35
N VAL A 38 -4.13 8.54 -3.39
CA VAL A 38 -3.70 8.41 -1.98
C VAL A 38 -4.62 7.47 -1.20
N LEU A 39 -5.92 7.49 -1.46
CA LEU A 39 -6.87 6.61 -0.80
C LEU A 39 -6.81 5.22 -1.45
N PRO A 40 -6.62 4.14 -0.67
CA PRO A 40 -6.54 2.81 -1.25
C PRO A 40 -7.93 2.39 -1.75
N ALA A 41 -7.99 1.78 -2.93
CA ALA A 41 -9.16 0.98 -3.30
C ALA A 41 -9.22 -0.25 -2.39
N LEU A 42 -10.37 -0.50 -1.78
CA LEU A 42 -10.55 -1.56 -0.79
C LEU A 42 -11.40 -2.74 -1.31
N ASP A 43 -11.94 -2.64 -2.53
CA ASP A 43 -12.91 -3.60 -3.07
C ASP A 43 -12.38 -5.05 -3.11
N ASP A 44 -11.09 -5.23 -3.38
CA ASP A 44 -10.42 -6.53 -3.44
C ASP A 44 -9.55 -6.83 -2.19
N VAL A 45 -9.65 -6.00 -1.14
CA VAL A 45 -8.85 -6.16 0.08
C VAL A 45 -9.61 -7.00 1.11
N PRO A 46 -8.98 -8.04 1.70
CA PRO A 46 -9.57 -8.79 2.80
C PRO A 46 -10.07 -7.89 3.95
N ASP A 47 -11.26 -8.16 4.47
CA ASP A 47 -11.92 -7.35 5.51
C ASP A 47 -11.01 -7.10 6.74
N ASP A 48 -10.19 -8.11 7.11
CA ASP A 48 -9.25 -8.03 8.23
C ASP A 48 -8.08 -7.06 8.00
N MET A 49 -7.86 -6.62 6.76
CA MET A 49 -6.78 -5.70 6.38
C MET A 49 -7.26 -4.29 6.02
N GLN A 50 -8.53 -4.11 5.67
CA GLN A 50 -9.03 -2.82 5.16
C GLN A 50 -8.76 -1.66 6.13
N ALA A 51 -9.07 -1.87 7.41
CA ALA A 51 -8.83 -0.85 8.44
C ALA A 51 -7.35 -0.51 8.58
N GLU A 52 -6.48 -1.52 8.61
CA GLU A 52 -5.03 -1.32 8.72
C GLU A 52 -4.48 -0.55 7.52
N LEU A 53 -4.83 -0.96 6.28
CA LEU A 53 -4.32 -0.30 5.06
C LEU A 53 -4.73 1.18 4.97
N VAL A 54 -5.91 1.53 5.51
CA VAL A 54 -6.36 2.91 5.67
C VAL A 54 -5.54 3.61 6.75
N GLU A 55 -5.38 2.99 7.92
CA GLU A 55 -4.63 3.51 9.07
C GLU A 55 -3.15 3.78 8.73
N MET A 56 -2.55 3.01 7.83
CA MET A 56 -1.20 3.23 7.31
C MET A 56 -1.00 4.66 6.76
N THR A 57 -2.08 5.32 6.34
CA THR A 57 -2.06 6.73 5.93
C THR A 57 -1.57 7.65 7.06
N TRP A 58 -1.65 7.25 8.33
CA TRP A 58 -1.16 8.04 9.45
C TRP A 58 0.13 7.50 10.07
N TRP A 59 0.71 6.43 9.52
CA TRP A 59 2.00 5.93 9.96
C TRP A 59 3.14 6.87 9.55
N ASP A 60 4.20 6.89 10.36
CA ASP A 60 5.44 7.59 10.04
C ASP A 60 6.29 6.81 9.00
N ASP A 61 7.22 7.52 8.36
CA ASP A 61 8.07 6.95 7.31
C ASP A 61 8.90 5.76 7.82
N ALA A 62 9.31 5.74 9.10
CA ALA A 62 10.09 4.65 9.68
C ALA A 62 9.27 3.35 9.81
N THR A 63 8.00 3.46 10.23
CA THR A 63 7.06 2.34 10.33
C THR A 63 6.67 1.85 8.95
N LEU A 64 6.43 2.76 8.01
CA LEU A 64 6.20 2.42 6.61
C LEU A 64 7.41 1.70 6.02
N MET A 65 8.65 2.13 6.30
CA MET A 65 9.85 1.45 5.81
C MET A 65 9.93 0.01 6.32
N LYS A 66 9.67 -0.23 7.62
CA LYS A 66 9.61 -1.58 8.18
C LYS A 66 8.56 -2.46 7.50
N ALA A 67 7.36 -1.92 7.25
CA ALA A 67 6.31 -2.65 6.52
C ALA A 67 6.72 -2.93 5.07
N ALA A 68 7.45 -2.00 4.44
CA ALA A 68 7.92 -2.13 3.07
C ALA A 68 9.11 -3.11 2.94
N ASP A 69 9.84 -3.38 4.02
CA ASP A 69 10.91 -4.38 4.11
C ASP A 69 10.44 -5.73 4.70
N ALA A 70 9.18 -5.81 5.12
CA ALA A 70 8.64 -7.04 5.69
C ALA A 70 8.72 -8.20 4.69
N LEU A 71 9.11 -9.36 5.22
CA LEU A 71 9.19 -10.64 4.52
C LEU A 71 8.62 -11.71 5.46
N LEU A 72 8.19 -12.83 4.89
CA LEU A 72 7.95 -14.05 5.68
C LEU A 72 9.22 -14.41 6.45
N SER A 73 9.06 -15.06 7.60
CA SER A 73 10.21 -15.61 8.32
C SER A 73 10.95 -16.64 7.46
N GLU A 74 12.24 -16.87 7.73
CA GLU A 74 13.03 -17.86 7.00
C GLU A 74 12.39 -19.26 7.05
N ALA A 75 11.80 -19.62 8.19
CA ALA A 75 11.11 -20.89 8.37
C ALA A 75 9.88 -20.99 7.44
N GLU A 76 9.06 -19.95 7.36
CA GLU A 76 7.88 -19.91 6.49
C GLU A 76 8.26 -19.94 5.01
N GLN A 77 9.32 -19.21 4.63
CA GLN A 77 9.85 -19.24 3.25
C GLN A 77 10.32 -20.65 2.88
N GLN A 78 11.04 -21.33 3.79
CA GLN A 78 11.48 -22.70 3.58
C GLN A 78 10.29 -23.67 3.46
N ARG A 79 9.26 -23.52 4.29
CA ARG A 79 8.04 -24.34 4.20
C ARG A 79 7.32 -24.14 2.87
N LEU A 80 7.18 -22.89 2.41
CA LEU A 80 6.56 -22.58 1.12
C LEU A 80 7.35 -23.21 -0.05
N ALA A 81 8.69 -23.15 0.02
CA ALA A 81 9.57 -23.79 -0.97
C ALA A 81 9.44 -25.33 -0.96
N GLN A 82 9.34 -25.95 0.22
CA GLN A 82 9.11 -27.39 0.34
C GLN A 82 7.80 -27.83 -0.31
N PHE A 83 6.72 -27.08 -0.11
CA PHE A 83 5.43 -27.39 -0.74
C PHE A 83 5.44 -27.20 -2.25
N SER A 84 6.33 -26.37 -2.79
CA SER A 84 6.45 -26.14 -4.24
C SER A 84 7.04 -27.34 -5.00
N VAL A 85 7.79 -28.21 -4.32
CA VAL A 85 8.44 -29.38 -4.91
C VAL A 85 7.83 -30.72 -4.47
N LYS A 86 6.91 -30.70 -3.49
CA LYS A 86 6.29 -31.90 -2.95
C LYS A 86 4.94 -32.16 -3.62
N ALA A 87 4.76 -33.37 -4.14
CA ALA A 87 3.47 -33.87 -4.62
C ALA A 87 3.33 -35.39 -4.36
N PRO A 88 2.16 -35.89 -3.93
CA PRO A 88 0.98 -35.15 -3.47
C PRO A 88 1.14 -34.58 -2.04
N LEU A 89 0.36 -33.56 -1.71
CA LEU A 89 0.23 -33.02 -0.35
C LEU A 89 -0.93 -33.69 0.38
N SER A 90 -0.80 -33.88 1.68
CA SER A 90 -1.92 -34.28 2.56
C SER A 90 -2.86 -33.10 2.83
N ASP A 91 -4.07 -33.37 3.35
CA ASP A 91 -5.04 -32.32 3.67
C ASP A 91 -4.50 -31.30 4.68
N ALA A 92 -3.75 -31.77 5.68
CA ALA A 92 -3.11 -30.90 6.67
C ALA A 92 -2.05 -29.99 6.03
N GLU A 93 -1.32 -30.48 5.03
CA GLU A 93 -0.31 -29.72 4.31
C GLU A 93 -0.92 -28.71 3.33
N HIS A 94 -2.07 -29.02 2.73
CA HIS A 94 -2.83 -28.03 1.97
C HIS A 94 -3.29 -26.89 2.86
N ALA A 95 -3.84 -27.19 4.05
CA ALA A 95 -4.25 -26.17 5.00
C ALA A 95 -3.07 -25.29 5.45
N GLU A 96 -1.90 -25.87 5.70
CA GLU A 96 -0.69 -25.12 6.02
C GLU A 96 -0.22 -24.24 4.85
N LEU A 97 -0.22 -24.76 3.63
CA LEU A 97 0.14 -24.00 2.43
C LEU A 97 -0.80 -22.82 2.20
N ASP A 98 -2.11 -23.00 2.39
CA ASP A 98 -3.08 -21.94 2.24
C ASP A 98 -2.90 -20.85 3.31
N ALA A 99 -2.59 -21.22 4.56
CA ALA A 99 -2.25 -20.27 5.61
C ALA A 99 -0.99 -19.47 5.28
N LEU A 100 0.08 -20.12 4.80
CA LEU A 100 1.32 -19.44 4.39
C LEU A 100 1.09 -18.48 3.22
N ARG A 101 0.25 -18.87 2.24
CA ARG A 101 -0.13 -18.01 1.11
C ARG A 101 -0.94 -16.80 1.57
N ALA A 102 -1.88 -17.00 2.50
CA ALA A 102 -2.64 -15.90 3.07
C ALA A 102 -1.71 -14.90 3.76
N GLU A 103 -0.82 -15.35 4.64
CA GLU A 103 0.14 -14.47 5.33
C GLU A 103 1.09 -13.77 4.36
N TYR A 104 1.61 -14.48 3.35
CA TYR A 104 2.41 -13.88 2.29
C TYR A 104 1.65 -12.77 1.53
N GLY A 105 0.38 -13.01 1.22
CA GLY A 105 -0.50 -12.03 0.57
C GLY A 105 -0.69 -10.79 1.44
N LYS A 106 -0.94 -10.96 2.74
CA LYS A 106 -1.07 -9.84 3.69
C LYS A 106 0.21 -9.01 3.77
N ILE A 107 1.38 -9.65 3.86
CA ILE A 107 2.68 -8.96 3.86
C ILE A 107 2.85 -8.16 2.57
N THR A 108 2.51 -8.76 1.43
CA THR A 108 2.63 -8.12 0.11
C THR A 108 1.74 -6.88 -0.01
N LEU A 109 0.50 -6.95 0.48
CA LEU A 109 -0.44 -5.81 0.49
C LEU A 109 0.09 -4.66 1.35
N ARG A 110 0.56 -4.94 2.57
CA ARG A 110 1.19 -3.92 3.44
C ARG A 110 2.40 -3.30 2.77
N LYS A 111 3.26 -4.12 2.18
CA LYS A 111 4.46 -3.68 1.48
C LYS A 111 4.11 -2.74 0.31
N ALA A 112 3.16 -3.12 -0.54
CA ALA A 112 2.72 -2.31 -1.66
C ALA A 112 2.17 -0.95 -1.18
N ARG A 113 1.30 -0.96 -0.16
CA ARG A 113 0.74 0.28 0.42
C ARG A 113 1.84 1.17 1.00
N ALA A 114 2.77 0.60 1.76
CA ALA A 114 3.88 1.35 2.34
C ALA A 114 4.79 1.98 1.27
N MET A 115 5.14 1.23 0.22
CA MET A 115 5.94 1.74 -0.90
C MET A 115 5.26 2.91 -1.62
N ALA A 116 3.95 2.82 -1.86
CA ALA A 116 3.18 3.90 -2.47
C ALA A 116 3.19 5.17 -1.60
N LEU A 117 2.94 5.03 -0.29
CA LEU A 117 2.93 6.17 0.65
C LEU A 117 4.31 6.85 0.77
N LEU A 118 5.39 6.07 0.88
CA LEU A 118 6.77 6.59 0.91
C LEU A 118 7.11 7.36 -0.37
N SER A 119 6.75 6.80 -1.53
CA SER A 119 6.99 7.42 -2.83
C SER A 119 6.26 8.77 -2.97
N ILE A 120 5.00 8.84 -2.51
CA ILE A 120 4.16 10.06 -2.61
C ILE A 120 4.59 11.14 -1.62
N ARG A 121 4.97 10.78 -0.38
CA ARG A 121 5.20 11.74 0.71
C ARG A 121 6.60 12.33 0.72
N SER A 122 7.60 11.46 0.62
CA SER A 122 9.00 11.82 0.83
C SER A 122 9.89 11.51 -0.39
N GLY A 123 9.32 10.88 -1.44
CA GLY A 123 10.09 10.41 -2.59
C GLY A 123 11.02 9.23 -2.26
N GLN A 124 10.97 8.75 -1.02
CA GLN A 124 11.75 7.60 -0.56
C GLN A 124 11.24 6.34 -1.28
N ARG A 125 12.20 5.50 -1.73
CA ARG A 125 12.04 4.34 -2.65
C ARG A 125 11.88 4.59 -4.14
N LEU A 126 11.59 5.81 -4.61
CA LEU A 126 11.81 6.13 -6.04
C LEU A 126 13.28 6.48 -6.33
N LEU A 127 14.02 6.90 -5.29
CA LEU A 127 15.38 7.44 -5.35
C LEU A 127 16.37 6.72 -4.40
N ALA A 128 15.99 5.58 -3.83
CA ALA A 128 16.82 4.89 -2.83
C ALA A 128 18.02 4.12 -3.45
N ASP A 129 18.08 3.99 -4.77
CA ASP A 129 19.15 3.29 -5.52
C ASP A 129 19.78 4.16 -6.63
N THR A 130 20.04 5.44 -6.40
CA THR A 130 20.96 6.26 -7.23
C THR A 130 22.12 6.81 -6.41
#